data_AF-X1TCF2-F1
#
_entry.id   AF-X1TCF2-F1
#
_cell.length_a   1.000
_cell.length_b   1.000
_cell.length_c   1.000
_cell.angle_alpha   90.00
_cell.angle_beta   90.00
_cell.angle_gamma   90.00
#
_symmetry.space_group_name_H-M   'P 1'
#
loop_
_entity.id
_entity.type
_entity.pdbx_description
1 polymer ?
#
loop_
_entity_poly.entity_id
_entity_poly.type
_entity_poly.pdbx_seq_one_letter_code
_entity_poly.pdbx_strand_id
1 'polypeptide(L)'
;RLSGFDVRQVILNNCLLASTTEINNHANLHDDEFVLSLEHDQTKGTHKLWKRRGVIETEGATVKTAAPSIRFDPNTDSVYLYMDIDVPVTNGDTVDVSVQGRKDGNYNGSFEPSIIVTGQGCAGNDTLTVLANNWEELTINTNATASGIMKLRLRCDGTAGFCFFDDIKVTIS
;
A
#
# COMPACT_ATOMS: atom_id res chain seq x y z
N ARG A 1 -27.96 -20.58 -6.74
CA ARG A 1 -27.64 -19.40 -7.58
C ARG A 1 -26.15 -19.12 -7.35
N LEU A 2 -25.27 -19.73 -8.13
CA LEU A 2 -23.84 -19.44 -8.09
C LEU A 2 -23.66 -18.10 -8.82
N SER A 3 -23.54 -17.00 -8.10
CA SER A 3 -23.07 -15.75 -8.69
C SER A 3 -21.57 -15.93 -8.94
N GLY A 4 -21.21 -16.23 -10.18
CA GLY A 4 -19.83 -16.11 -10.62
C GLY A 4 -19.42 -14.65 -10.46
N PHE A 5 -18.62 -14.38 -9.43
CA PHE A 5 -17.91 -13.12 -9.32
C PHE A 5 -16.80 -13.19 -10.37
N ASP A 6 -17.02 -12.58 -11.53
CA ASP A 6 -15.93 -12.33 -12.46
C ASP A 6 -15.04 -11.26 -11.82
N VAL A 7 -13.94 -11.70 -11.21
CA VAL A 7 -12.91 -10.77 -10.72
C VAL A 7 -12.25 -10.14 -11.94
N ARG A 8 -12.49 -8.85 -12.16
CA ARG A 8 -11.88 -8.10 -13.27
C ARG A 8 -10.55 -7.51 -12.83
N GLN A 9 -9.49 -8.04 -13.42
CA GLN A 9 -8.14 -7.52 -13.29
C GLN A 9 -7.66 -7.08 -14.67
N VAL A 10 -7.33 -5.81 -14.80
CA VAL A 10 -6.73 -5.27 -16.03
C VAL A 10 -5.27 -4.97 -15.74
N ILE A 11 -4.36 -5.61 -16.48
CA ILE A 11 -2.92 -5.39 -16.36
C ILE A 11 -2.43 -4.77 -17.66
N LEU A 12 -1.94 -3.55 -17.56
CA LEU A 12 -1.33 -2.77 -18.62
C LEU A 12 0.17 -2.84 -18.42
N ASN A 13 0.91 -3.29 -19.43
CA ASN A 13 2.36 -3.43 -19.34
C ASN A 13 3.03 -2.51 -20.35
N ASN A 14 3.86 -1.58 -19.88
CA ASN A 14 4.61 -0.63 -20.69
C ASN A 14 3.70 0.12 -21.69
N CYS A 15 2.53 0.55 -21.21
CA CYS A 15 1.53 1.26 -21.99
C CYS A 15 1.67 2.79 -21.80
N LEU A 16 1.49 3.53 -22.88
CA LEU A 16 1.38 4.98 -22.87
C LEU A 16 -0.10 5.36 -22.74
N LEU A 17 -0.52 5.93 -21.61
CA LEU A 17 -1.90 6.40 -21.41
C LEU A 17 -1.99 7.91 -21.70
N ALA A 18 -0.97 8.68 -21.30
CA ALA A 18 -0.73 10.08 -21.68
C ALA A 18 -1.94 11.02 -21.59
N SER A 19 -2.87 10.75 -20.67
CA SER A 19 -4.05 11.58 -20.43
C SER A 19 -4.09 12.04 -18.98
N THR A 20 -4.77 13.15 -18.71
CA THR A 20 -4.98 13.61 -17.31
C THR A 20 -6.00 12.76 -16.56
N THR A 21 -6.80 11.95 -17.27
CA THR A 21 -7.78 11.02 -16.69
C THR A 21 -7.65 9.69 -17.39
N GLU A 22 -6.80 8.85 -16.81
CA GLU A 22 -6.38 7.59 -17.43
C GLU A 22 -7.42 6.50 -17.22
N ILE A 23 -7.98 6.44 -16.00
CA ILE A 23 -9.07 5.54 -15.64
C ILE A 23 -10.23 6.38 -15.10
N ASN A 24 -11.32 6.44 -15.86
CA ASN A 24 -12.53 7.11 -15.41
C ASN A 24 -13.30 6.21 -14.43
N ASN A 25 -13.74 6.77 -13.29
CA ASN A 25 -14.61 6.10 -12.32
C ASN A 25 -14.08 4.75 -11.75
N HIS A 26 -12.79 4.64 -11.43
CA HIS A 26 -12.26 3.45 -10.75
C HIS A 26 -12.93 3.17 -9.39
N ALA A 27 -13.63 4.14 -8.79
CA ALA A 27 -14.47 3.95 -7.60
C ALA A 27 -15.66 2.97 -7.79
N ASN A 28 -15.99 2.62 -9.04
CA ASN A 28 -17.03 1.63 -9.36
C ASN A 28 -16.52 0.19 -9.39
N LEU A 29 -15.20 -0.03 -9.26
CA LEU A 29 -14.62 -1.37 -9.11
C LEU A 29 -15.19 -2.06 -7.87
N HIS A 30 -15.28 -3.39 -7.90
CA HIS A 30 -15.45 -4.18 -6.68
C HIS A 30 -14.14 -4.22 -5.86
N ASP A 31 -14.22 -4.63 -4.60
CA ASP A 31 -13.08 -4.59 -3.67
C ASP A 31 -11.92 -5.54 -4.08
N ASP A 32 -12.23 -6.56 -4.87
CA ASP A 32 -11.32 -7.56 -5.42
C ASP A 32 -10.86 -7.24 -6.87
N GLU A 33 -11.38 -6.17 -7.47
CA GLU A 33 -11.03 -5.71 -8.81
C GLU A 33 -9.97 -4.61 -8.78
N PHE A 34 -9.14 -4.56 -9.82
CA PHE A 34 -8.15 -3.50 -9.98
C PHE A 34 -7.71 -3.29 -11.43
N VAL A 35 -7.14 -2.12 -11.68
CA VAL A 35 -6.35 -1.84 -12.88
C VAL A 35 -4.91 -1.61 -12.42
N LEU A 36 -3.95 -2.29 -13.03
CA LEU A 36 -2.53 -2.17 -12.75
C LEU A 36 -1.81 -1.74 -14.02
N SER A 37 -1.05 -0.65 -13.95
CA SER A 37 -0.12 -0.22 -14.99
C SER A 37 1.31 -0.43 -14.51
N LEU A 38 2.04 -1.31 -15.19
CA LEU A 38 3.47 -1.54 -14.98
C LEU A 38 4.26 -0.74 -16.01
N GLU A 39 5.36 -0.11 -15.59
CA GLU A 39 6.13 0.82 -16.43
C GLU A 39 5.22 1.88 -17.04
N HIS A 40 4.49 2.55 -16.14
CA HIS A 40 3.43 3.50 -16.46
C HIS A 40 3.97 4.66 -17.31
N ASP A 41 3.26 4.99 -18.39
CA ASP A 41 3.70 5.93 -19.43
C ASP A 41 5.10 5.61 -19.99
N GLN A 42 5.37 4.31 -20.16
CA GLN A 42 6.62 3.77 -20.69
C GLN A 42 7.86 4.23 -19.93
N THR A 43 7.67 4.62 -18.66
CA THR A 43 8.74 5.05 -17.78
C THR A 43 9.16 3.88 -16.92
N LYS A 44 10.45 3.54 -16.94
CA LYS A 44 10.96 2.40 -16.18
C LYS A 44 10.79 2.65 -14.68
N GLY A 45 10.26 1.64 -13.97
CA GLY A 45 10.12 1.67 -12.51
C GLY A 45 8.93 2.49 -12.01
N THR A 46 8.13 3.10 -12.89
CA THR A 46 6.86 3.72 -12.49
C THR A 46 5.76 2.67 -12.55
N HIS A 47 5.03 2.52 -11.45
CA HIS A 47 3.90 1.60 -11.35
C HIS A 47 2.71 2.33 -10.76
N LYS A 48 1.51 1.98 -11.23
CA LYS A 48 0.27 2.61 -10.78
C LYS A 48 -0.86 1.59 -10.69
N LEU A 49 -1.55 1.59 -9.56
CA LEU A 49 -2.59 0.64 -9.21
C LEU A 49 -3.85 1.42 -8.83
N TRP A 50 -4.89 1.31 -9.67
CA TRP A 50 -6.22 1.83 -9.35
C TRP A 50 -7.03 0.73 -8.67
N LYS A 51 -7.46 1.02 -7.45
CA LYS A 51 -8.44 0.23 -6.71
C LYS A 51 -9.73 1.03 -6.57
N ARG A 52 -10.80 0.36 -6.16
CA ARG A 52 -12.04 1.04 -5.76
C ARG A 52 -11.79 2.21 -4.78
N ARG A 53 -10.91 1.99 -3.81
CA ARG A 53 -10.70 2.87 -2.64
C ARG A 53 -9.61 3.94 -2.84
N GLY A 54 -9.08 4.07 -4.04
CA GLY A 54 -8.03 5.05 -4.35
C GLY A 54 -6.96 4.51 -5.29
N VAL A 55 -5.87 5.25 -5.37
CA VAL A 55 -4.73 4.95 -6.25
C VAL A 55 -3.48 4.73 -5.41
N ILE A 56 -2.67 3.75 -5.79
CA ILE A 56 -1.35 3.50 -5.22
C ILE A 56 -0.34 3.60 -6.35
N GLU A 57 0.71 4.39 -6.18
CA GLU A 57 1.72 4.55 -7.23
C GLU A 57 3.13 4.76 -6.69
N THR A 58 4.10 4.50 -7.57
CA THR A 58 5.50 4.86 -7.35
C THR A 58 5.65 6.38 -7.34
N GLU A 59 6.32 6.93 -6.33
CA GLU A 59 6.55 8.37 -6.17
C GLU A 59 8.05 8.70 -6.13
N GLY A 60 8.46 9.67 -6.95
CA GLY A 60 9.87 10.03 -7.11
C GLY A 60 10.31 11.27 -6.33
N ALA A 61 9.39 12.17 -5.96
CA ALA A 61 9.73 13.45 -5.36
C ALA A 61 9.67 13.43 -3.82
N THR A 62 8.68 12.76 -3.24
CA THR A 62 8.51 12.65 -1.80
C THR A 62 9.12 11.35 -1.29
N VAL A 63 10.38 11.39 -0.89
CA VAL A 63 11.16 10.21 -0.48
C VAL A 63 11.84 10.44 0.87
N LYS A 64 12.12 9.35 1.60
CA LYS A 64 12.85 9.38 2.87
C LYS A 64 14.36 9.32 2.64
N THR A 65 14.82 8.29 1.91
CA THR A 65 16.25 8.06 1.67
C THR A 65 16.58 8.12 0.19
N ALA A 66 15.99 7.23 -0.62
CA ALA A 66 16.23 7.18 -2.06
C ALA A 66 14.93 6.85 -2.80
N ALA A 67 14.76 7.43 -3.98
CA ALA A 67 13.59 7.13 -4.80
C ALA A 67 13.58 5.67 -5.28
N PRO A 68 12.39 5.06 -5.44
CA PRO A 68 11.07 5.65 -5.18
C PRO A 68 10.48 5.30 -3.80
N SER A 69 9.56 6.15 -3.33
CA SER A 69 8.60 5.78 -2.27
C SER A 69 7.30 5.26 -2.87
N ILE A 70 6.38 4.81 -2.03
CA ILE A 70 5.03 4.36 -2.41
C ILE A 70 4.02 5.41 -1.94
N ARG A 71 3.34 6.07 -2.88
CA ARG A 71 2.27 7.02 -2.57
C ARG A 71 0.91 6.34 -2.59
N PHE A 72 0.10 6.67 -1.59
CA PHE A 72 -1.30 6.32 -1.47
C PHE A 72 -2.15 7.59 -1.62
N ASP A 73 -3.15 7.50 -2.48
CA ASP A 73 -4.13 8.54 -2.78
C ASP A 73 -5.54 7.97 -2.53
N PRO A 74 -5.99 7.96 -1.26
CA PRO A 74 -7.28 7.40 -0.88
C PRO A 74 -8.44 8.30 -1.35
N ASN A 75 -9.57 7.68 -1.74
CA ASN A 75 -10.78 8.40 -2.17
C ASN A 75 -11.98 8.18 -1.22
N THR A 76 -11.75 7.59 -0.05
CA THR A 76 -12.74 7.35 1.00
C THR A 76 -12.08 7.35 2.38
N ASP A 77 -12.74 7.97 3.35
CA ASP A 77 -12.36 8.05 4.77
C ASP A 77 -13.11 7.03 5.67
N SER A 78 -13.91 6.16 5.05
CA SER A 78 -14.74 5.18 5.76
C SER A 78 -14.12 3.79 5.73
N VAL A 79 -13.20 3.54 4.79
CA VAL A 79 -12.54 2.26 4.60
C VAL A 79 -11.13 2.46 4.07
N TYR A 80 -10.17 1.73 4.60
CA TYR A 80 -8.77 1.83 4.17
C TYR A 80 -8.54 1.45 2.70
N LEU A 81 -7.77 2.28 2.01
CA LEU A 81 -6.92 1.86 0.90
C LEU A 81 -5.71 1.12 1.48
N TYR A 82 -5.34 -0.01 0.90
CA TYR A 82 -4.24 -0.81 1.41
C TYR A 82 -3.48 -1.54 0.31
N MET A 83 -2.25 -1.92 0.61
CA MET A 83 -1.42 -2.86 -0.14
C MET A 83 -0.84 -3.89 0.81
N ASP A 84 -0.82 -5.15 0.38
CA ASP A 84 -0.19 -6.24 1.12
C ASP A 84 1.13 -6.62 0.45
N ILE A 85 2.14 -6.86 1.28
CA ILE A 85 3.43 -7.42 0.90
C ILE A 85 3.51 -8.82 1.52
N ASP A 86 3.75 -9.79 0.66
CA ASP A 86 3.82 -11.20 1.03
C ASP A 86 5.23 -11.52 1.53
N VAL A 87 5.30 -11.99 2.77
CA VAL A 87 6.58 -12.32 3.43
C VAL A 87 6.57 -13.80 3.79
N PRO A 88 7.43 -14.62 3.18
CA PRO A 88 7.58 -16.03 3.56
C PRO A 88 8.26 -16.14 4.93
N VAL A 89 7.68 -16.97 5.80
CA VAL A 89 8.20 -17.24 7.15
C VAL A 89 8.16 -18.74 7.44
N THR A 90 9.03 -19.18 8.33
CA THR A 90 9.09 -20.53 8.90
C THR A 90 8.64 -20.49 10.35
N ASN A 91 8.01 -21.57 10.83
CA ASN A 91 7.68 -21.69 12.24
C ASN A 91 8.92 -21.49 13.14
N GLY A 92 8.83 -20.57 14.08
CA GLY A 92 9.91 -20.21 15.00
C GLY A 92 10.69 -18.95 14.60
N ASP A 93 10.51 -18.44 13.38
CA ASP A 93 11.19 -17.22 12.93
C ASP A 93 10.81 -16.01 13.81
N THR A 94 11.80 -15.18 14.11
CA THR A 94 11.59 -13.81 14.60
C THR A 94 11.49 -12.88 13.41
N VAL A 95 10.46 -12.03 13.40
CA VAL A 95 10.18 -11.10 12.30
C VAL A 95 10.20 -9.67 12.82
N ASP A 96 11.11 -8.87 12.28
CA ASP A 96 11.24 -7.44 12.53
C ASP A 96 10.87 -6.65 11.28
N VAL A 97 9.81 -5.84 11.38
CA VAL A 97 9.37 -4.91 10.33
C VAL A 97 9.74 -3.49 10.73
N SER A 98 10.31 -2.74 9.78
CA SER A 98 10.45 -1.28 9.83
C SER A 98 9.98 -0.67 8.51
N VAL A 99 9.19 0.41 8.59
CA VAL A 99 8.71 1.18 7.43
C VAL A 99 8.72 2.66 7.78
N GLN A 100 9.23 3.50 6.89
CA GLN A 100 9.15 4.95 7.03
C GLN A 100 7.79 5.42 6.50
N GLY A 101 6.98 6.04 7.35
CA GLY A 101 5.67 6.60 6.98
C GLY A 101 5.66 8.12 7.02
N ARG A 102 4.86 8.74 6.13
CA ARG A 102 4.60 10.17 6.09
C ARG A 102 3.19 10.44 5.57
N LYS A 103 2.54 11.49 6.08
CA LYS A 103 1.33 12.10 5.50
C LYS A 103 1.61 13.54 5.10
N ASP A 104 0.95 14.05 4.06
CA ASP A 104 1.08 15.47 3.69
C ASP A 104 0.16 16.38 4.52
N GLY A 105 0.24 17.69 4.26
CA GLY A 105 -0.55 18.70 4.96
C GLY A 105 -2.05 18.72 4.63
N ASN A 106 -2.46 18.06 3.55
CA ASN A 106 -3.86 17.97 3.11
C ASN A 106 -4.52 16.66 3.54
N TYR A 107 -3.74 15.70 4.08
CA TYR A 107 -4.26 14.42 4.52
C TYR A 107 -5.40 14.60 5.53
N ASN A 108 -6.53 13.97 5.24
CA ASN A 108 -7.76 14.12 6.01
C ASN A 108 -8.43 12.79 6.38
N GLY A 109 -7.65 11.70 6.44
CA GLY A 109 -8.17 10.39 6.85
C GLY A 109 -8.84 10.42 8.22
N SER A 110 -9.90 9.61 8.40
CA SER A 110 -10.51 9.41 9.72
C SER A 110 -9.57 8.63 10.63
N PHE A 111 -8.64 7.86 10.04
CA PHE A 111 -7.62 7.11 10.72
C PHE A 111 -6.23 7.53 10.24
N GLU A 112 -5.25 7.34 11.11
CA GLU A 112 -3.87 7.64 10.77
C GLU A 112 -3.26 6.51 9.91
N PRO A 113 -2.33 6.82 8.98
CA PRO A 113 -1.67 5.80 8.19
C PRO A 113 -0.93 4.82 9.08
N SER A 114 -0.96 3.54 8.72
CA SER A 114 -0.47 2.48 9.59
C SER A 114 0.08 1.30 8.82
N ILE A 115 0.89 0.51 9.52
CA ILE A 115 1.32 -0.82 9.11
C ILE A 115 0.66 -1.87 9.99
N ILE A 116 0.37 -3.03 9.40
CA ILE A 116 -0.18 -4.20 10.10
C ILE A 116 0.54 -5.45 9.64
N VAL A 117 0.87 -6.34 10.57
CA VAL A 117 1.31 -7.70 10.27
C VAL A 117 0.20 -8.68 10.66
N THR A 118 -0.11 -9.63 9.78
CA THR A 118 -1.04 -10.74 10.07
C THR A 118 -0.60 -12.06 9.40
N GLY A 119 -1.03 -13.17 9.97
CA GLY A 119 -0.88 -14.51 9.38
C GLY A 119 0.31 -15.29 9.94
N GLN A 120 0.24 -16.63 9.86
CA GLN A 120 1.25 -17.55 10.38
C GLN A 120 1.60 -17.35 11.87
N GLY A 121 0.65 -16.88 12.68
CA GLY A 121 0.88 -16.53 14.08
C GLY A 121 1.47 -15.13 14.30
N CYS A 122 1.97 -14.50 13.25
CA CYS A 122 2.43 -13.11 13.30
C CYS A 122 1.23 -12.16 13.43
N ALA A 123 1.33 -11.21 14.36
CA ALA A 123 0.32 -10.19 14.58
C ALA A 123 0.94 -8.91 15.16
N GLY A 124 0.58 -7.75 14.62
CA GLY A 124 0.98 -6.47 15.18
C GLY A 124 0.48 -5.31 14.34
N ASN A 125 0.46 -4.11 14.91
CA ASN A 125 0.14 -2.88 14.21
C ASN A 125 0.97 -1.72 14.77
N ASP A 126 1.29 -0.78 13.90
CA ASP A 126 1.87 0.51 14.29
C ASP A 126 1.29 1.62 13.42
N THR A 127 1.11 2.80 13.99
CA THR A 127 0.32 3.89 13.40
C THR A 127 1.06 5.21 13.54
N LEU A 128 1.08 6.02 12.47
CA LEU A 128 1.72 7.33 12.48
C LEU A 128 1.15 8.22 13.58
N THR A 129 2.06 8.88 14.29
CA THR A 129 1.76 9.86 15.33
C THR A 129 2.32 11.24 15.00
N VAL A 130 3.25 11.32 14.04
CA VAL A 130 3.92 12.55 13.66
C VAL A 130 2.97 13.52 12.95
N LEU A 131 3.27 14.82 13.07
CA LEU A 131 2.61 15.87 12.32
C LEU A 131 2.87 15.74 10.82
N ALA A 132 1.94 16.26 10.02
CA ALA A 132 2.04 16.30 8.57
C ALA A 132 3.41 16.79 8.06
N ASN A 133 3.81 16.26 6.92
CA ASN A 133 5.04 16.50 6.19
C ASN A 133 6.33 15.99 6.85
N ASN A 134 6.24 15.27 7.97
CA ASN A 134 7.39 14.64 8.62
C ASN A 134 7.38 13.12 8.40
N TRP A 135 8.57 12.53 8.36
CA TRP A 135 8.76 11.08 8.32
C TRP A 135 8.90 10.52 9.73
N GLU A 136 8.28 9.36 9.97
CA GLU A 136 8.36 8.57 11.21
C GLU A 136 8.62 7.10 10.86
N GLU A 137 9.43 6.43 11.66
CA GLU A 137 9.65 5.00 11.53
C GLU A 137 8.54 4.25 12.28
N LEU A 138 7.80 3.41 11.57
CA LEU A 138 6.81 2.47 12.11
C LEU A 138 7.44 1.09 12.22
N THR A 139 7.23 0.42 13.35
CA THR A 139 7.88 -0.86 13.65
C THR A 139 6.95 -1.91 14.21
N ILE A 140 7.14 -3.17 13.82
CA ILE A 140 6.44 -4.32 14.39
C ILE A 140 7.46 -5.44 14.61
N ASN A 141 7.52 -5.98 15.83
CA ASN A 141 8.24 -7.20 16.17
C ASN A 141 7.24 -8.31 16.51
N THR A 142 7.41 -9.48 15.92
CA THR A 142 6.52 -10.64 16.13
C THR A 142 7.24 -11.95 15.83
N ASN A 143 6.66 -13.09 16.25
CA ASN A 143 7.18 -14.41 15.94
C ASN A 143 6.20 -15.21 15.09
N ALA A 144 6.73 -15.98 14.14
CA ALA A 144 5.93 -16.92 13.36
C ALA A 144 5.68 -18.21 14.17
N THR A 145 4.42 -18.62 14.27
CA THR A 145 4.01 -19.89 14.93
C THR A 145 3.64 -20.98 13.93
N ALA A 146 3.81 -20.70 12.63
CA ALA A 146 3.59 -21.64 11.53
C ALA A 146 4.46 -21.23 10.34
N SER A 147 4.73 -22.17 9.44
CA SER A 147 5.39 -21.87 8.17
C SER A 147 4.37 -21.48 7.10
N GLY A 148 4.69 -20.49 6.29
CA GLY A 148 3.82 -20.04 5.21
C GLY A 148 4.08 -18.59 4.82
N ILE A 149 3.02 -17.88 4.44
CA ILE A 149 3.09 -16.47 4.05
C ILE A 149 2.37 -15.64 5.12
N MET A 150 3.09 -14.71 5.73
CA MET A 150 2.51 -13.61 6.49
C MET A 150 2.31 -12.39 5.57
N LYS A 151 1.41 -11.49 5.95
CA LYS A 151 1.12 -10.25 5.23
C LYS A 151 1.59 -9.05 6.03
N LEU A 152 2.45 -8.23 5.43
CA LEU A 152 2.67 -6.85 5.85
C LEU A 152 1.72 -5.96 5.05
N ARG A 153 0.76 -5.34 5.72
CA ARG A 153 -0.20 -4.41 5.14
C ARG A 153 0.22 -2.98 5.41
N LEU A 154 0.34 -2.18 4.36
CA LEU A 154 0.42 -0.73 4.44
C LEU A 154 -0.98 -0.17 4.16
N ARG A 155 -1.45 0.80 4.95
CA ARG A 155 -2.81 1.34 4.77
C ARG A 155 -2.95 2.79 5.19
N CYS A 156 -3.89 3.48 4.55
CA CYS A 156 -4.42 4.78 4.95
C CYS A 156 -5.85 4.94 4.44
N ASP A 157 -6.54 5.98 4.87
CA ASP A 157 -7.86 6.38 4.38
C ASP A 157 -7.88 7.89 4.15
N GLY A 158 -8.98 8.44 3.67
CA GLY A 158 -9.13 9.87 3.41
C GLY A 158 -9.77 10.15 2.06
N THR A 159 -10.15 11.41 1.86
CA THR A 159 -10.73 11.91 0.61
C THR A 159 -9.88 13.01 -0.02
N ALA A 160 -8.80 13.41 0.64
CA ALA A 160 -7.85 14.41 0.19
C ALA A 160 -6.48 14.19 0.85
N GLY A 161 -5.44 14.66 0.16
CA GLY A 161 -4.05 14.51 0.58
C GLY A 161 -3.51 13.09 0.40
N PHE A 162 -2.22 12.95 0.61
CA PHE A 162 -1.49 11.73 0.30
C PHE A 162 -0.78 11.15 1.52
N CYS A 163 -0.57 9.84 1.48
CA CYS A 163 0.35 9.13 2.36
C CYS A 163 1.48 8.52 1.58
N PHE A 164 2.62 8.36 2.24
CA PHE A 164 3.84 7.84 1.64
C PHE A 164 4.44 6.80 2.59
N PHE A 165 4.85 5.67 2.01
CA PHE A 165 5.62 4.64 2.68
C PHE A 165 6.93 4.44 1.94
N ASP A 166 8.04 4.37 2.67
CA ASP A 166 9.39 4.26 2.12
C ASP A 166 10.27 3.39 3.02
N ASP A 167 11.47 3.04 2.55
CA ASP A 167 12.48 2.26 3.27
C ASP A 167 11.92 0.98 3.94
N ILE A 168 11.02 0.28 3.26
CA ILE A 168 10.36 -0.92 3.79
C ILE A 168 11.40 -2.02 4.00
N LYS A 169 11.56 -2.44 5.25
CA LYS A 169 12.49 -3.49 5.65
C LYS A 169 11.77 -4.56 6.46
N VAL A 170 11.97 -5.82 6.07
CA VAL A 170 11.54 -6.99 6.84
C VAL A 170 12.76 -7.87 7.07
N THR A 171 13.11 -8.08 8.34
CA THR A 171 14.22 -8.95 8.76
C THR A 171 13.63 -10.21 9.38
N ILE A 172 14.14 -11.37 8.97
CA ILE A 172 13.71 -12.68 9.45
C ILE A 172 14.95 -13.40 9.96
N SER A 173 14.86 -13.95 11.17
CA SER A 173 15.98 -14.65 11.83
C SER A 173 15.52 -15.81 12.70
#